data_AF-A0A529PFP6-F1
#
_entry.id   AF-A0A529PFP6-F1
#
_cell.length_a   1.000
_cell.length_b   1.000
_cell.length_c   1.000
_cell.angle_alpha   90.00
_cell.angle_beta   90.00
_cell.angle_gamma   90.00
#
_symmetry.space_group_name_H-M   'P 1'
#
loop_
_entity.id
_entity.type
_entity.pdbx_description
1 polymer ?
#
loop_
_entity_poly.entity_id
_entity_poly.type
_entity_poly.pdbx_seq_one_letter_code
_entity_poly.pdbx_strand_id
1 'polypeptide(L)'
;VNIKLDKPGGLTEAVVLRERARALGFHIMVGCMVGTSLAMAPAVLLAQGADFVDLDGPLLLARDREPRLVYEGSFVLPPDSTLWG
;
A
#
# COMPACT_ATOMS: atom_id res chain seq x y z
N VAL A 1 4.46 10.69 -8.72
CA VAL A 1 3.21 10.89 -7.96
C VAL A 1 3.17 9.92 -6.78
N ASN A 2 2.70 10.37 -5.62
CA ASN A 2 2.44 9.50 -4.47
C ASN A 2 0.96 9.08 -4.47
N ILE A 3 0.68 7.80 -4.65
CA ILE A 3 -0.66 7.21 -4.68
C ILE A 3 -0.93 6.58 -3.31
N LYS A 4 -2.01 7.02 -2.65
CA LYS A 4 -2.49 6.46 -1.37
C LYS A 4 -3.94 6.08 -1.57
N LEU A 5 -4.37 4.87 -1.19
CA LEU A 5 -5.71 4.36 -1.51
C LEU A 5 -6.85 5.24 -0.99
N ASP A 6 -6.63 5.97 0.10
CA ASP A 6 -7.61 6.92 0.66
C ASP A 6 -7.93 8.11 -0.25
N LYS A 7 -7.03 8.45 -1.19
CA LYS A 7 -7.19 9.62 -2.07
C LYS A 7 -8.03 9.36 -3.32
N PRO A 8 -7.80 8.29 -4.11
CA PRO A 8 -8.66 7.93 -5.24
C PRO A 8 -9.91 7.15 -4.79
N GLY A 9 -10.02 6.76 -3.52
CA GLY A 9 -11.19 6.04 -3.00
C GLY A 9 -11.13 4.53 -3.20
N GLY A 10 -9.94 3.93 -3.16
CA GLY A 10 -9.75 2.48 -3.16
C GLY A 10 -8.82 1.93 -4.25
N LEU A 11 -8.66 0.61 -4.25
CA LEU A 11 -7.69 -0.10 -5.10
C LEU A 11 -7.99 0.04 -6.60
N THR A 12 -9.26 -0.09 -7.00
CA THR A 12 -9.67 -0.03 -8.41
C THR A 12 -9.21 1.26 -9.08
N GLU A 13 -9.53 2.41 -8.49
CA GLU A 13 -9.17 3.71 -9.06
C GLU A 13 -7.66 3.99 -8.89
N ALA A 14 -7.03 3.48 -7.83
CA ALA A 14 -5.59 3.61 -7.66
C ALA A 14 -4.79 2.90 -8.76
N VAL A 15 -5.27 1.76 -9.27
CA VAL A 15 -4.68 1.07 -10.43
C VAL A 15 -4.80 1.93 -11.68
N VAL A 16 -6.00 2.46 -11.98
CA VAL A 16 -6.22 3.36 -13.13
C VAL A 16 -5.30 4.59 -13.05
N LEU A 17 -5.20 5.20 -11.87
CA LEU A 17 -4.35 6.36 -11.64
C LEU A 17 -2.86 6.03 -11.80
N ARG A 18 -2.41 4.85 -11.35
CA ARG A 18 -1.02 4.39 -11.54
C ARG A 18 -0.67 4.25 -13.01
N GLU A 19 -1.52 3.58 -13.79
CA GLU A 19 -1.29 3.39 -15.23
C GLU A 19 -1.28 4.72 -15.97
N ARG A 20 -2.21 5.63 -15.63
CA ARG A 20 -2.23 6.97 -16.24
C ARG A 20 -0.99 7.78 -15.88
N ALA A 21 -0.55 7.73 -14.62
CA ALA A 21 0.64 8.44 -14.18
C ALA A 21 1.91 7.92 -14.89
N ARG A 22 2.05 6.59 -15.07
CA ARG A 22 3.13 6.01 -15.86
C ARG A 22 3.10 6.46 -17.32
N ALA A 23 1.92 6.45 -17.95
CA ALA A 23 1.76 6.90 -19.33
C ALA A 23 2.13 8.38 -19.52
N LEU A 24 2.05 9.19 -18.46
CA LEU A 24 2.47 10.59 -18.43
C LEU A 24 3.95 10.77 -18.06
N GLY A 25 4.70 9.69 -17.86
CA GLY A 25 6.13 9.74 -17.54
C GLY A 25 6.45 10.06 -16.07
N PHE A 26 5.48 9.97 -15.15
CA PHE A 26 5.76 10.14 -13.73
C PHE A 26 6.36 8.87 -13.12
N HIS A 27 7.35 9.05 -12.24
CA HIS A 27 7.69 8.03 -11.24
C HIS A 27 6.53 7.79 -10.27
N ILE A 28 6.37 6.56 -9.83
CA ILE A 28 5.30 6.10 -8.96
C ILE A 28 5.85 5.86 -7.56
N MET A 29 5.23 6.50 -6.58
CA MET A 29 5.34 6.15 -5.18
C MET A 29 3.99 5.64 -4.72
N VAL A 30 3.97 4.55 -3.94
CA VAL A 30 2.76 4.08 -3.26
C VAL A 30 2.93 4.34 -1.77
N GLY A 31 2.03 5.13 -1.20
CA GLY A 31 2.07 5.55 0.19
C GLY A 31 0.81 5.15 0.96
N CYS A 32 0.81 5.43 2.27
CA CYS A 32 -0.35 5.24 3.13
C CYS A 32 -0.68 6.45 4.00
N MET A 33 -1.88 6.47 4.57
CA MET A 33 -2.13 7.20 5.82
C MET A 33 -1.68 6.33 7.01
N VAL A 34 -1.59 6.91 8.21
CA VAL A 34 -1.40 6.10 9.43
C VAL A 34 -2.65 5.23 9.61
N GLY A 35 -2.48 3.91 9.55
CA GLY A 35 -3.57 2.94 9.56
C GLY A 35 -3.08 1.51 9.79
N THR A 36 -4.01 0.60 10.05
CA THR A 36 -3.72 -0.82 10.38
C THR A 36 -3.25 -1.62 9.16
N SER A 37 -2.73 -2.83 9.39
CA SER A 37 -2.34 -3.78 8.33
C SER A 37 -3.43 -4.02 7.28
N LEU A 38 -4.70 -3.96 7.67
CA LEU A 38 -5.83 -4.09 6.73
C LEU A 38 -5.86 -3.00 5.65
N ALA A 39 -5.47 -1.76 5.98
CA ALA A 39 -5.41 -0.68 5.00
C ALA A 39 -4.19 -0.81 4.08
N MET A 40 -3.10 -1.37 4.59
CA MET A 40 -1.87 -1.60 3.83
C MET A 40 -1.98 -2.79 2.88
N ALA A 41 -2.74 -3.83 3.24
CA ALA A 41 -2.86 -5.08 2.49
C ALA A 41 -3.14 -4.89 0.98
N PRO A 42 -4.19 -4.17 0.54
CA PRO A 42 -4.39 -3.87 -0.89
C PRO A 42 -3.30 -2.97 -1.49
N ALA A 43 -2.69 -2.09 -0.68
CA ALA A 43 -1.65 -1.19 -1.15
C ALA A 43 -0.34 -1.92 -1.45
N VAL A 44 -0.04 -3.05 -0.80
CA VAL A 44 1.10 -3.93 -1.12
C VAL A 44 0.99 -4.44 -2.56
N LEU A 45 -0.22 -4.74 -3.05
CA LEU A 45 -0.44 -5.14 -4.44
C LEU A 45 -0.23 -3.98 -5.42
N LEU A 46 -0.73 -2.79 -5.08
CA LEU A 46 -0.53 -1.59 -5.90
C LEU A 46 0.95 -1.20 -6.01
N ALA A 47 1.71 -1.39 -4.92
CA ALA A 47 3.13 -1.08 -4.78
C ALA A 47 4.04 -1.94 -5.67
N GLN A 48 3.55 -3.04 -6.23
CA GLN A 48 4.34 -3.86 -7.14
C GLN A 48 4.79 -3.06 -8.36
N GLY A 49 6.11 -2.95 -8.51
CA GLY A 49 6.77 -2.17 -9.56
C GLY A 49 6.83 -0.66 -9.31
N ALA A 50 6.33 -0.14 -8.19
CA ALA A 50 6.51 1.26 -7.82
C ALA A 50 7.99 1.60 -7.60
N ASP A 51 8.39 2.84 -7.92
CA ASP A 51 9.74 3.33 -7.70
C ASP A 51 10.04 3.51 -6.20
N PHE A 52 9.02 3.86 -5.41
CA PHE A 52 9.11 4.03 -3.95
C PHE A 52 7.87 3.49 -3.24
N VAL A 53 8.06 2.97 -2.02
CA VAL A 53 6.99 2.40 -1.19
C VAL A 53 7.07 2.96 0.22
N ASP A 54 5.94 3.46 0.71
CA ASP A 54 5.74 4.06 2.04
C ASP A 54 4.48 3.42 2.66
N LEU A 55 4.62 2.20 3.17
CA LEU A 55 3.54 1.38 3.72
C LEU A 55 3.84 1.01 5.19
N ASP A 56 4.28 1.99 5.97
CA ASP A 56 4.74 1.83 7.35
C ASP A 56 3.66 2.14 8.41
N GLY A 57 2.45 2.52 7.99
CA GLY A 57 1.34 2.90 8.87
C GLY A 57 1.16 2.00 10.11
N PRO A 58 1.17 0.65 9.98
CA PRO A 58 1.05 -0.26 11.10
C PRO A 58 2.19 -0.18 12.11
N LEU A 59 3.42 0.09 11.65
CA LEU A 59 4.61 0.22 12.50
C LEU A 59 4.54 1.44 13.43
N LEU A 60 3.70 2.41 13.07
CA LEU A 60 3.47 3.63 13.85
C LEU A 60 2.36 3.46 14.90
N LEU A 61 1.65 2.34 14.90
CA LEU A 61 0.57 2.06 15.84
C LEU A 61 1.08 1.32 17.08
N ALA A 62 0.55 1.70 18.26
CA ALA A 62 0.81 0.95 19.50
C ALA A 62 0.17 -0.46 19.47
N ARG A 63 -0.86 -0.67 18.64
CA ARG A 63 -1.53 -1.96 18.43
C ARG A 63 -2.08 -2.02 17.01
N ASP A 64 -1.73 -3.08 16.30
CA ASP A 64 -2.27 -3.42 14.98
C ASP A 64 -3.27 -4.60 15.07
N ARG A 65 -3.81 -5.05 13.94
CA ARG A 65 -4.69 -6.21 13.83
C ARG A 65 -3.95 -7.53 14.06
N GLU A 66 -4.73 -8.59 14.31
CA GLU A 66 -4.27 -9.98 14.28
C GLU A 66 -5.26 -10.81 13.44
N PRO A 67 -4.81 -11.48 12.36
CA PRO A 67 -3.47 -11.44 11.78
C PRO A 67 -3.11 -10.04 11.24
N ARG A 68 -1.79 -9.79 11.06
CA ARG A 68 -1.24 -8.54 10.51
C ARG A 68 -0.34 -8.83 9.30
N LEU A 69 0.04 -7.79 8.59
CA LEU A 69 1.15 -7.87 7.64
C LEU A 69 2.44 -8.20 8.37
N VAL A 70 3.29 -8.95 7.67
CA VAL A 70 4.62 -9.30 8.14
C VAL A 70 5.61 -8.30 7.58
N TYR A 71 6.37 -7.68 8.48
CA TYR A 71 7.46 -6.77 8.17
C TYR A 71 8.79 -7.44 8.55
N GLU A 72 9.72 -7.53 7.60
CA GLU A 72 11.03 -8.16 7.75
C GLU A 72 12.14 -7.22 7.24
N GLY A 73 12.86 -6.58 8.16
CA GLY A 73 13.83 -5.56 7.80
C GLY A 73 13.16 -4.42 7.01
N SER A 74 13.60 -4.21 5.77
CA SER A 74 13.01 -3.22 4.86
C SER A 74 11.89 -3.76 3.98
N PHE A 75 11.44 -5.00 4.19
CA PHE A 75 10.39 -5.64 3.39
C PHE A 75 9.06 -5.65 4.14
N VAL A 76 7.98 -5.53 3.37
CA VAL A 76 6.61 -5.87 3.79
C VAL A 76 6.11 -6.98 2.88
N LEU A 77 5.68 -8.09 3.46
CA LEU A 77 5.23 -9.25 2.68
C LEU A 77 3.77 -9.09 2.23
N PRO A 78 3.35 -9.77 1.14
CA PRO A 78 1.94 -9.80 0.73
C PRO A 78 1.00 -10.26 1.86
N PRO A 79 -0.24 -9.76 1.89
CA PRO A 79 -1.21 -10.18 2.91
C PRO A 79 -1.59 -11.65 2.74
N ASP A 80 -1.84 -12.31 3.88
CA ASP A 80 -2.57 -13.56 3.93
C ASP A 80 -4.08 -13.31 3.73
N SER A 81 -4.81 -14.24 3.13
CA SER A 81 -6.26 -14.09 2.88
C SER A 81 -7.09 -14.01 4.16
N THR A 82 -6.57 -14.50 5.29
CA THR A 82 -7.18 -14.31 6.61
C THR A 82 -7.11 -12.85 7.10
N LEU A 83 -6.22 -12.03 6.53
CA LEU A 83 -6.21 -10.57 6.73
C LEU A 83 -7.04 -9.85 5.66
N TRP A 84 -6.70 -10.04 4.38
CA TRP A 84 -7.36 -9.42 3.24
C TRP A 84 -6.90 -10.04 1.91
N GLY A 85 -7.86 -10.38 1.04
CA GLY A 85 -7.62 -11.13 -0.21
C GLY A 85 -8.05 -12.59 -0.08
#